data_AF-A0A4P6K480-F1
#
_entry.id   AF-A0A4P6K480-F1
#
_cell.length_a   1.000
_cell.length_b   1.000
_cell.length_c   1.000
_cell.angle_alpha   90.00
_cell.angle_beta   90.00
_cell.angle_gamma   90.00
#
_symmetry.space_group_name_H-M   'P 1'
#
loop_
_entity.id
_entity.type
_entity.pdbx_description
1 polymer ?
#
loop_
_entity_poly.entity_id
_entity_poly.type
_entity_poly.pdbx_seq_one_letter_code
_entity_poly.pdbx_strand_id
1 'polypeptide(L)' 'MQCRIWIKGHLDPSWQEWFEPLEIRPEASGRTTLCGSPLDQAALYRILLKIRSLGLVLLSLETDELLLNQEEQ' A
#
# COMPACT_ATOMS: atom_id res chain seq x y z
N MET A 1 8.46 -1.30 8.11
CA MET A 1 8.73 -1.65 6.70
C MET A 1 8.11 -0.62 5.78
N GLN A 2 8.72 -0.41 4.61
CA GLN A 2 8.12 0.30 3.50
C GLN A 2 7.33 -0.70 2.65
N CYS A 3 6.16 -0.30 2.18
CA CYS A 3 5.33 -1.12 1.31
C CYS A 3 4.87 -0.32 0.10
N ARG A 4 4.84 -0.99 -1.07
CA ARG A 4 4.22 -0.48 -2.28
C ARG A 4 3.35 -1.57 -2.91
N ILE A 5 2.11 -1.23 -3.19
CA ILE A 5 1.09 -2.14 -3.74
C ILE A 5 0.54 -1.50 -5.01
N TRP A 6 0.43 -2.30 -6.06
CA TRP A 6 -0.26 -1.89 -7.28
C TRP A 6 -1.52 -2.69 -7.46
N ILE A 7 -2.62 -2.00 -7.77
CA ILE A 7 -3.89 -2.62 -8.09
C ILE A 7 -4.39 -2.15 -9.46
N LYS A 8 -5.18 -3.00 -10.12
CA LYS A 8 -5.82 -2.67 -11.39
C LYS A 8 -7.00 -1.72 -11.15
N GLY A 9 -7.13 -0.70 -11.99
CA GLY A 9 -8.20 0.29 -11.92
C GLY A 9 -7.87 1.47 -11.02
N HIS A 10 -8.82 2.39 -10.94
CA HIS A 10 -8.74 3.57 -10.09
C HIS A 10 -9.50 3.32 -8.80
N LEU A 11 -8.81 3.53 -7.67
CA LEU A 11 -9.46 3.59 -6.37
C LEU A 11 -9.87 5.04 -6.11
N ASP A 12 -11.13 5.22 -5.68
CA ASP A 12 -11.65 6.54 -5.37
C ASP A 12 -10.90 7.15 -4.18
N PRO A 13 -10.59 8.47 -4.18
CA PRO A 13 -9.93 9.14 -3.07
C PRO A 13 -10.63 8.98 -1.70
N SER A 14 -11.95 8.74 -1.68
CA SER A 14 -12.72 8.45 -0.45
C SER A 14 -12.23 7.22 0.32
N TRP A 15 -11.45 6.35 -0.30
CA TRP A 15 -10.85 5.21 0.36
C TRP A 15 -9.60 5.56 1.20
N GLN A 16 -9.07 6.79 1.12
CA GLN A 16 -7.80 7.17 1.78
C GLN A 16 -7.79 6.82 3.26
N GLU A 17 -8.81 7.23 4.02
CA GLU A 17 -8.93 6.96 5.47
C GLU A 17 -8.90 5.46 5.82
N TRP A 18 -9.32 4.62 4.89
CA TRP A 18 -9.39 3.17 5.08
C TRP A 18 -8.08 2.45 4.76
N PHE A 19 -7.22 3.07 3.94
CA PHE A 19 -5.92 2.53 3.55
C PHE A 19 -4.76 3.14 4.32
N GLU A 20 -5.02 4.11 5.20
CA GLU A 20 -4.04 4.65 6.15
C GLU A 20 -3.29 3.51 6.89
N PRO A 21 -1.95 3.60 7.01
CA PRO A 21 -1.09 4.74 6.68
C PRO A 21 -0.60 4.79 5.21
N LEU A 22 -1.22 4.05 4.28
CA LEU A 22 -0.84 4.10 2.86
C LEU A 22 -1.52 5.27 2.14
N GLU A 23 -0.72 5.98 1.34
CA GLU A 23 -1.20 7.00 0.42
C GLU A 23 -1.72 6.34 -0.86
N ILE A 24 -2.94 6.72 -1.28
CA ILE A 24 -3.55 6.29 -2.53
C ILE A 24 -3.14 7.24 -3.65
N ARG A 25 -2.45 6.71 -4.68
CA ARG A 25 -2.03 7.47 -5.86
C ARG A 25 -2.60 6.83 -7.13
N PRO A 26 -3.65 7.41 -7.72
CA PRO A 26 -4.12 7.01 -9.05
C PRO A 26 -3.07 7.32 -10.12
N GLU A 27 -2.83 6.38 -11.03
CA GLU A 27 -1.94 6.56 -12.19
C GLU A 27 -2.74 6.74 -13.47
N ALA A 28 -2.25 7.58 -14.39
CA ALA A 28 -2.84 7.75 -15.73
C ALA A 28 -2.91 6.45 -16.56
N SER A 29 -2.15 5.42 -16.15
CA SER A 29 -2.14 4.09 -16.77
C SER A 29 -3.40 3.24 -16.49
N GLY A 30 -4.35 3.74 -15.69
CA GLY A 30 -5.53 2.97 -15.28
C GLY A 30 -5.26 2.05 -14.09
N ARG A 31 -4.25 2.37 -13.26
CA ARG A 31 -3.86 1.62 -12.06
C ARG A 31 -3.85 2.55 -10.86
N THR A 32 -3.81 1.96 -9.67
CA THR A 32 -3.62 2.71 -8.43
C THR A 32 -2.44 2.13 -7.67
N THR A 33 -1.60 3.03 -7.17
CA THR A 33 -0.47 2.71 -6.31
C THR A 33 -0.82 3.07 -4.88
N LEU A 34 -0.66 2.12 -3.96
CA LEU A 34 -0.76 2.32 -2.52
C LEU A 34 0.65 2.24 -1.95
N CYS A 35 1.14 3.31 -1.33
CA CYS A 35 2.50 3.31 -0.76
C CYS A 35 2.56 4.02 0.59
N GLY A 36 3.39 3.51 1.49
CA GLY A 36 3.53 4.10 2.82
C GLY A 36 4.62 3.46 3.66
N SER A 37 5.05 4.20 4.68
CA SER A 37 6.00 3.79 5.71
C SER A 37 5.80 4.71 6.93
N PRO A 38 5.94 4.19 8.17
CA PRO A 38 6.14 2.79 8.52
C PRO A 38 4.83 1.99 8.50
N LEU A 39 4.89 0.78 7.96
CA LEU A 39 3.81 -0.21 8.05
C LEU A 39 4.28 -1.41 8.89
N ASP A 40 3.38 -2.00 9.69
CA ASP A 40 3.59 -3.29 10.35
C ASP A 40 2.93 -4.44 9.56
N GLN A 41 3.33 -5.69 9.85
CA GLN A 41 2.85 -6.86 9.09
C GLN A 41 1.33 -7.04 9.20
N ALA A 42 0.73 -6.77 10.36
CA ALA A 42 -0.71 -6.88 10.55
C ALA A 42 -1.48 -5.85 9.68
N ALA A 43 -0.98 -4.64 9.55
CA ALA A 43 -1.52 -3.59 8.73
C ALA A 43 -1.43 -3.93 7.24
N LEU A 44 -0.30 -4.50 6.80
CA LEU A 44 -0.18 -5.04 5.45
C LEU A 44 -1.25 -6.10 5.16
N TYR A 45 -1.40 -7.11 6.02
CA TYR A 45 -2.40 -8.16 5.82
C TYR A 45 -3.83 -7.63 5.83
N ARG A 46 -4.16 -6.66 6.70
CA ARG A 46 -5.46 -5.97 6.68
C ARG A 46 -5.73 -5.31 5.33
N ILE A 47 -4.74 -4.63 4.77
CA ILE A 47 -4.85 -3.95 3.48
C ILE A 47 -5.05 -4.97 2.36
N LEU A 48 -4.29 -6.07 2.33
CA LEU A 48 -4.46 -7.14 1.34
C LEU A 48 -5.84 -7.80 1.43
N LEU A 49 -6.33 -8.07 2.65
CA LEU A 49 -7.68 -8.57 2.87
C LEU A 49 -8.74 -7.60 2.35
N LYS A 50 -8.50 -6.29 2.49
CA LYS A 50 -9.40 -5.26 1.99
C LYS A 50 -9.44 -5.23 0.47
N ILE A 51 -8.28 -5.24 -0.18
CA ILE A 51 -8.17 -5.36 -1.65
C ILE A 51 -8.94 -6.59 -2.15
N ARG A 52 -8.76 -7.75 -1.50
CA ARG A 52 -9.53 -8.97 -1.79
C ARG A 52 -11.03 -8.77 -1.61
N SER A 53 -11.45 -8.16 -0.51
CA SER A 53 -12.88 -7.95 -0.19
C SER A 53 -13.60 -7.05 -1.19
N LEU A 54 -12.87 -6.10 -1.80
CA LEU A 54 -13.37 -5.19 -2.82
C LEU A 54 -13.33 -5.79 -4.22
N GLY A 55 -12.82 -7.02 -4.39
CA GLY A 55 -12.63 -7.65 -5.70
C GLY A 55 -11.58 -6.95 -6.56
N LEU A 56 -10.68 -6.18 -5.96
CA LEU A 56 -9.63 -5.46 -6.68
C LEU A 56 -8.52 -6.44 -7.05
N VAL A 57 -8.02 -6.32 -8.28
CA VAL A 57 -6.94 -7.18 -8.77
C VAL A 57 -5.61 -6.62 -8.29
N LEU A 58 -4.93 -7.38 -7.42
CA LEU A 58 -3.55 -7.11 -7.02
C LEU A 58 -2.61 -7.40 -8.19
N LEU A 59 -1.85 -6.40 -8.61
CA LEU A 59 -0.88 -6.51 -9.71
C LEU A 59 0.52 -6.81 -9.21
N SER A 60 0.95 -6.14 -8.12
CA SER A 60 2.26 -6.33 -7.51
C SER A 60 2.25 -5.86 -6.06
N LEU A 61 3.12 -6.48 -5.25
CA LEU A 61 3.41 -6.11 -3.87
C LEU A 61 4.94 -6.10 -3.70
N GLU A 62 5.48 -4.98 -3.29
CA GLU A 62 6.87 -4.81 -2.89
C GLU A 62 6.92 -4.41 -1.42
N THR A 63 7.70 -5.15 -0.64
CA THR A 63 7.96 -4.86 0.76
C THR A 63 9.45 -4.74 0.98
N ASP A 64 9.85 -3.69 1.67
CA ASP A 64 11.23 -3.48 2.08
C ASP A 64 11.27 -3.34 3.61
N GLU A 65 11.99 -4.25 4.26
CA GLU A 65 12.34 -4.08 5.66
C GLU A 65 13.44 -3.03 5.75
N LEU A 66 13.04 -1.74 5.74
CA LEU A 66 13.91 -0.66 6.16
C LEU A 66 14.36 -0.94 7.60
N LEU A 67 15.47 -1.66 7.73
CA LEU A 67 16.32 -1.62 8.90
C LEU A 67 16.83 -0.20 8.95
N LEU A 68 16.24 0.62 9.82
CA LEU A 68 16.85 1.87 10.25
C LEU A 68 18.16 1.49 10.94
N ASN A 69 19.22 1.26 10.16
CA ASN A 69 20.58 1.38 10.62
C ASN A 69 20.81 2.88 10.82
N GLN A 70 20.31 3.39 11.95
CA GLN A 70 20.87 4.59 12.54
C GLN A 70 22.20 4.15 13.14
N GLU A 71 23.25 4.17 12.33
CA GLU A 71 24.60 4.29 12.88
C GLU A 71 24.63 5.65 13.59
N GLU A 72 24.55 5.59 14.92
CA GLU A 72 24.92 6.68 15.81
C GLU A 72 26.35 7.14 15.46
N GLN A 73 26.52 8.42 15.15
CA GLN A 73 27.81 9.11 15.20
C GLN A 73 27.80 10.10 16.36
#